data_AF-A0A919QZ18-F1
#
_entry.id   AF-A0A919QZ18-F1
#
_cell.length_a   1.000
_cell.length_b   1.000
_cell.length_c   1.000
_cell.angle_alpha   90.00
_cell.angle_beta   90.00
_cell.angle_gamma   90.00
#
_symmetry.space_group_name_H-M   'P 1'
#
loop_
_entity.id
_entity.type
_entity.pdbx_description
1 polymer ?
#
loop_
_entity_poly.entity_id
_entity_poly.type
_entity_poly.pdbx_seq_one_letter_code
_entity_poly.pdbx_strand_id
1 'polypeptide(L)'
;MHPDSGVSAEELHPMESEMAMLKARVDRLEQQVRTLAEATAVLARGLESGPLEEAGAAHSAQAARLAHELLLAADLVRPQRDRG
;
A
#
# COMPACT_ATOMS: atom_id res chain seq x y z
N MET A 1 -7.02 -55.13 -8.23
CA MET A 1 -6.29 -54.74 -7.01
C MET A 1 -5.10 -53.93 -7.52
N HIS A 2 -5.07 -52.60 -7.53
CA HIS A 2 -5.62 -51.55 -6.66
C HIS A 2 -6.19 -50.37 -7.48
N PRO A 3 -7.18 -49.60 -6.98
CA PRO A 3 -7.32 -48.20 -7.36
C PRO A 3 -6.47 -47.36 -6.39
N ASP A 4 -5.33 -46.87 -6.88
CA ASP A 4 -4.54 -45.84 -6.21
C ASP A 4 -4.87 -44.51 -6.89
N SER A 5 -5.92 -43.85 -6.42
CA SER A 5 -6.35 -42.52 -6.90
C SER A 5 -7.21 -41.87 -5.83
N GLY A 6 -6.62 -41.69 -4.65
CA GLY A 6 -7.18 -40.93 -3.55
C GLY A 6 -6.44 -39.60 -3.40
N VAL A 7 -6.36 -38.78 -4.46
CA VAL A 7 -6.24 -37.33 -4.22
C VAL A 7 -7.64 -36.94 -3.76
N SER A 8 -7.80 -36.89 -2.44
CA SER A 8 -9.09 -36.70 -1.81
C SER A 8 -9.60 -35.33 -2.24
N ALA A 9 -10.83 -35.25 -2.76
CA ALA A 9 -11.44 -33.99 -3.20
C ALA A 9 -11.48 -32.91 -2.09
N GLU A 10 -11.25 -33.32 -0.85
CA GLU A 10 -11.06 -32.48 0.33
C GLU A 10 -9.69 -31.82 0.45
N GLU A 11 -8.63 -32.24 -0.26
CA GLU A 11 -7.29 -31.60 -0.26
C GLU A 11 -7.20 -30.43 -1.26
N LEU A 12 -8.04 -30.42 -2.30
CA LEU A 12 -8.09 -29.32 -3.27
C LEU A 12 -8.68 -28.04 -2.67
N HIS A 13 -9.67 -28.14 -1.78
CA HIS A 13 -10.31 -27.00 -1.12
C HIS A 13 -9.38 -26.20 -0.18
N PRO A 14 -8.53 -26.83 0.65
CA PRO A 14 -7.51 -26.16 1.45
C PRO A 14 -6.50 -25.39 0.59
N MET A 15 -5.99 -25.98 -0.49
CA MET A 15 -5.06 -25.31 -1.39
C MET A 15 -5.71 -24.12 -2.11
N GLU A 16 -6.95 -24.25 -2.54
CA GLU A 16 -7.71 -23.14 -3.15
C GLU A 16 -7.95 -22.01 -2.16
N SER A 17 -8.29 -22.33 -0.91
CA SER A 17 -8.45 -21.35 0.18
C SER A 17 -7.14 -20.63 0.50
N GLU A 18 -6.04 -21.37 0.62
CA GLU A 18 -4.70 -20.81 0.82
C GLU A 18 -4.29 -19.89 -0.33
N MET A 19 -4.55 -20.31 -1.58
CA MET A 19 -4.25 -19.51 -2.76
C MET A 19 -5.11 -18.24 -2.82
N ALA A 20 -6.38 -18.30 -2.42
CA ALA A 20 -7.26 -17.14 -2.32
C ALA A 20 -6.78 -16.16 -1.24
N MET A 21 -6.36 -16.65 -0.07
CA MET A 21 -5.78 -15.83 0.99
C MET A 21 -4.47 -15.17 0.56
N LEU A 22 -3.60 -15.93 -0.12
CA LEU A 22 -2.35 -15.40 -0.63
C LEU A 22 -2.59 -14.33 -1.69
N LYS A 23 -3.52 -14.55 -2.61
CA LYS A 23 -3.93 -13.56 -3.60
C LYS A 23 -4.45 -12.29 -2.94
N ALA A 24 -5.36 -12.41 -1.97
CA ALA A 24 -5.89 -11.24 -1.26
C ALA A 24 -4.79 -10.46 -0.53
N ARG A 25 -3.78 -11.15 0.01
CA ARG A 25 -2.61 -10.53 0.64
C ARG A 25 -1.71 -9.83 -0.39
N VAL A 26 -1.46 -10.44 -1.54
CA VAL A 26 -0.69 -9.82 -2.63
C VAL A 26 -1.42 -8.60 -3.17
N ASP A 27 -2.70 -8.71 -3.49
CA ASP A 27 -3.51 -7.60 -4.01
C ASP A 27 -3.50 -6.41 -3.02
N ARG A 28 -3.59 -6.70 -1.70
CA ARG A 28 -3.44 -5.67 -0.66
C ARG A 28 -2.04 -5.04 -0.67
N LEU A 29 -0.98 -5.84 -0.74
CA LEU A 29 0.40 -5.33 -0.75
C LEU A 29 0.68 -4.49 -2.00
N GLU A 30 0.20 -4.90 -3.17
CA GLU A 30 0.32 -4.14 -4.40
C GLU A 30 -0.35 -2.77 -4.29
N GLN A 31 -1.55 -2.73 -3.70
CA GLN A 31 -2.25 -1.47 -3.46
C GLN A 31 -1.48 -0.57 -2.49
N GLN A 32 -0.93 -1.14 -1.42
CA GLN A 32 -0.13 -0.40 -0.44
C GLN A 32 1.15 0.18 -1.06
N VAL A 33 1.87 -0.61 -1.87
CA VAL A 33 3.08 -0.17 -2.57
C VAL A 33 2.76 0.95 -3.58
N ARG A 34 1.65 0.83 -4.30
CA ARG A 34 1.20 1.87 -5.23
C ARG A 34 0.94 3.19 -4.51
N THR A 35 0.20 3.17 -3.41
CA THR A 35 -0.06 4.39 -2.63
C THR A 35 1.22 4.98 -2.04
N LEU A 36 2.16 4.15 -1.57
CA LEU A 36 3.47 4.62 -1.10
C LEU A 36 4.28 5.30 -2.21
N ALA A 37 4.27 4.74 -3.42
CA ALA A 37 4.93 5.35 -4.57
C ALA A 37 4.32 6.71 -4.93
N GLU A 38 2.99 6.82 -4.90
CA GLU A 38 2.28 8.08 -5.15
C GLU A 38 2.59 9.14 -4.10
N ALA A 39 2.53 8.79 -2.81
CA ALA A 39 2.88 9.69 -1.71
C ALA A 39 4.34 10.17 -1.82
N THR A 40 5.26 9.28 -2.16
CA THR A 40 6.69 9.61 -2.37
C THR A 40 6.87 10.58 -3.54
N ALA A 41 6.15 10.37 -4.65
CA ALA A 41 6.20 11.26 -5.80
C ALA A 41 5.63 12.65 -5.48
N VAL A 42 4.57 12.74 -4.66
CA VAL A 42 4.03 14.02 -4.17
C VAL A 42 5.08 14.76 -3.35
N LEU A 43 5.75 14.08 -2.42
CA LEU A 43 6.80 14.66 -1.60
C LEU A 43 7.97 15.15 -2.45
N ALA A 44 8.46 14.33 -3.38
CA ALA A 44 9.54 14.70 -4.29
C ALA A 44 9.22 15.98 -5.06
N ARG A 45 8.01 16.07 -5.65
CA ARG A 45 7.56 17.29 -6.35
C ARG A 45 7.46 18.51 -5.45
N GLY A 46 7.07 18.33 -4.18
CA GLY A 46 7.01 19.44 -3.23
C GLY A 46 8.36 19.90 -2.70
N LEU A 47 9.40 19.09 -2.86
CA LEU A 47 10.78 19.41 -2.49
C LEU A 47 11.58 19.93 -3.68
N GLU A 48 11.20 19.55 -4.90
CA GLU A 48 11.72 20.15 -6.12
C GLU A 48 11.28 21.61 -6.19
N SER A 49 12.25 22.53 -6.10
CA SER A 49 12.04 23.94 -6.41
C SER A 49 12.56 24.19 -7.82
N GLY A 50 11.80 24.91 -8.64
CA GLY A 50 12.29 25.35 -9.94
C GLY A 50 13.54 26.24 -9.78
N PRO A 51 14.42 26.37 -10.80
CA PRO A 51 15.62 27.24 -10.72
C PRO A 51 15.33 28.71 -10.39
N LEU A 52 14.06 29.12 -10.51
CA LEU A 52 13.55 30.47 -10.32
C LEU A 52 12.60 30.60 -9.12
N GLU A 53 12.25 29.50 -8.46
CA GLU A 53 11.40 29.53 -7.28
C GLU A 53 12.28 29.49 -6.03
N GLU A 54 12.08 30.47 -5.15
CA GLU A 54 12.60 30.40 -3.80
C GLU A 54 12.03 29.13 -3.16
N ALA A 55 12.89 28.26 -2.61
CA ALA A 55 12.47 27.01 -1.99
C ALA A 55 11.49 27.29 -0.85
N GLY A 56 10.20 27.33 -1.19
CA GLY A 56 9.16 27.84 -0.33
C GLY A 56 8.70 26.76 0.63
N ALA A 57 8.91 26.97 1.93
CA ALA A 57 8.39 26.09 2.99
C ALA A 57 6.87 25.82 2.87
N ALA A 58 6.12 26.69 2.17
CA ALA A 58 4.71 26.49 1.85
C ALA A 58 4.45 25.32 0.89
N HIS A 59 5.28 25.13 -0.15
CA HIS A 59 5.13 24.06 -1.14
C HIS A 59 5.44 22.69 -0.52
N SER A 60 6.54 22.59 0.23
CA SER A 60 6.91 21.37 0.94
C SER A 60 5.87 20.99 2.01
N ALA A 61 5.33 21.96 2.74
CA ALA A 61 4.26 21.72 3.71
C ALA A 61 2.96 21.24 3.04
N GLN A 62 2.61 21.77 1.86
CA GLN A 62 1.43 21.32 1.12
C GLN A 62 1.60 19.89 0.59
N ALA A 63 2.76 19.57 0.03
CA ALA A 63 3.07 18.22 -0.41
C ALA A 63 3.06 17.21 0.74
N ALA A 64 3.60 17.59 1.91
CA ALA A 64 3.55 16.75 3.10
C ALA A 64 2.12 16.47 3.56
N ARG A 65 1.23 17.47 3.54
CA ARG A 65 -0.20 17.28 3.85
C ARG A 65 -0.87 16.31 2.87
N LEU A 66 -0.69 16.52 1.58
CA LEU A 66 -1.29 15.66 0.56
C LEU A 66 -0.77 14.21 0.64
N ALA A 67 0.53 14.03 0.85
CA ALA A 67 1.11 12.69 1.06
C ALA A 67 0.52 12.01 2.30
N HIS A 68 0.32 12.77 3.39
CA HIS A 68 -0.31 12.24 4.60
C HIS A 68 -1.76 11.82 4.36
N GLU A 69 -2.54 12.61 3.61
CA GLU A 69 -3.92 12.27 3.23
C GLU A 69 -4.00 11.00 2.39
N LEU A 70 -3.10 10.82 1.41
CA LEU A 70 -3.00 9.59 0.61
C LEU A 70 -2.73 8.36 1.47
N LEU A 71 -1.81 8.48 2.43
CA LEU A 71 -1.47 7.38 3.33
C LEU A 71 -2.59 7.07 4.33
N LEU A 72 -3.31 8.08 4.82
CA LEU A 72 -4.50 7.89 5.66
C LEU A 72 -5.62 7.17 4.90
N ALA A 73 -5.89 7.57 3.66
CA ALA A 73 -6.93 6.96 2.83
C ALA A 73 -6.66 5.46 2.54
N ALA A 74 -5.40 5.03 2.54
CA ALA A 74 -5.00 3.64 2.38
C ALA A 74 -4.80 2.87 3.70
N ASP A 75 -5.16 3.47 4.85
CA ASP A 75 -4.94 2.90 6.20
C ASP A 75 -3.47 2.52 6.46
N LEU A 76 -2.54 3.22 5.81
CA LEU A 76 -1.10 3.01 5.93
C LEU A 76 -0.49 3.76 7.11
N VAL A 77 -1.19 4.78 7.60
CA VAL A 77 -0.80 5.56 8.77
C VAL A 77 -2.01 5.67 9.67
N ARG A 78 -1.83 5.44 10.98
CA ARG A 78 -2.89 5.69 11.94
C ARG A 78 -2.94 7.18 12.26
N PRO A 79 -4.12 7.81 12.36
CA PRO A 79 -4.21 9.17 12.86
C PRO A 79 -3.58 9.20 14.25
N GLN A 80 -2.55 10.02 14.41
CA GLN A 80 -1.82 10.15 15.66
C GLN A 80 -2.81 10.71 16.69
N ARG A 81 -3.36 9.84 17.55
CA ARG A 81 -4.13 10.26 18.71
C ARG A 81 -3.19 11.02 19.61
N ASP A 82 -3.35 12.34 19.59
CA ASP A 82 -2.94 13.33 20.58
C ASP A 82 -2.12 12.74 21.74
N ARG A 83 -0.79 12.86 21.66
CA ARG A 83 0.03 12.88 22.88
C ARG A 83 0.07 14.34 23.32
N GLY A 84 -0.85 14.69 24.22
CA GLY A 84 -0.77 15.91 25.03
C GLY A 84 0.41 15.87 25.99
#